data_AF-A0A5C1Q435-F1
#
_entry.id   AF-A0A5C1Q435-F1
#
_cell.length_a   1.000
_cell.length_b   1.000
_cell.length_c   1.000
_cell.angle_alpha   90.00
_cell.angle_beta   90.00
_cell.angle_gamma   90.00
#
_symmetry.space_group_name_H-M   'P 1'
#
loop_
_entity.id
_entity.type
_entity.pdbx_description
1 polymer ?
#
loop_
_entity_poly.entity_id
_entity_poly.type
_entity_poly.pdbx_seq_one_letter_code
_entity_poly.pdbx_strand_id
1 'polypeptide(L)'
;MVVPCPGRGSDAAHTLKSPAMDETNARQVLLLRAFETARPAHPLWGEDDRRWASRVALEEAPADDTPERFLARRAAAALRRLGPRESHVRDWLAHPLWHGRWMPAALGLGLMLGLVADALGPAHRISLLAPPVWALVLWNLGVIVLVLLRGLLALRPSASPQPGGLRGWLARRTLDLRSLRRTRRDERRPPPDAPDAPSLASLLDTLAVQWLSLSAPLAGARAALLLHLGAIGVALGVIASLYLRGLVLDYRVGWSSTFLDTGTVHQALSLLLEPAARLSGLSLPDAATLAALRLTEGAPVLPAPGGIDTAAPWIHLWSITLVLAVVLPRALLALLAALQAGWLARRFPLPLTEPYFRELLGQQRREAARPVLLPYAQPAEPARVAALTDLLRRQLGETLALQVAPVRAYGSEDETALQASVAGSPSLLLPLFDLSATPEAEIHGRWLRALMNASAPGGRPGPRIVMLVEDSSFAARFAASAPERLAQRLQAWQALADSLGLGCVRLHEGRPAADDTAAQAVLAGLQPAGAGA
;
A
#
# COMPACT_ATOMS: atom_id res chain seq x y z
N MET A 1 -30.07 -59.05 -8.54
CA MET A 1 -28.87 -58.46 -7.91
C MET A 1 -28.56 -57.17 -8.65
N VAL A 2 -29.21 -56.08 -8.25
CA VAL A 2 -29.08 -54.76 -8.88
C VAL A 2 -28.62 -53.81 -7.77
N VAL A 3 -27.40 -53.30 -7.91
CA VAL A 3 -26.81 -52.31 -7.02
C VAL A 3 -26.96 -50.94 -7.68
N PRO A 4 -27.62 -49.95 -7.07
CA PRO A 4 -27.68 -48.60 -7.61
C PRO A 4 -26.49 -47.75 -7.12
N CYS A 5 -25.78 -47.11 -8.06
CA CYS A 5 -24.83 -46.05 -7.75
C CYS A 5 -25.57 -44.71 -7.52
N PRO A 6 -25.23 -43.91 -6.50
CA PRO A 6 -25.90 -42.66 -6.21
C PRO A 6 -25.30 -41.46 -6.95
N GLY A 7 -26.21 -40.58 -7.38
CA GLY A 7 -26.09 -39.13 -7.58
C GLY A 7 -24.72 -38.49 -7.83
N ARG A 8 -24.48 -38.09 -9.09
CA ARG A 8 -23.63 -36.93 -9.39
C ARG A 8 -24.47 -35.66 -9.23
N GLY A 9 -24.38 -35.06 -8.04
CA GLY A 9 -24.84 -33.72 -7.77
C GLY A 9 -24.06 -32.70 -8.62
N SER A 10 -24.81 -31.80 -9.22
CA SER A 10 -24.35 -30.54 -9.80
C SER A 10 -23.59 -29.72 -8.76
N ASP A 11 -22.28 -29.61 -8.88
CA ASP A 11 -21.47 -28.73 -8.01
C ASP A 11 -20.27 -28.11 -8.76
N ALA A 12 -20.57 -27.49 -9.91
CA ALA A 12 -19.58 -26.79 -10.72
C ALA A 12 -20.07 -25.39 -11.12
N ALA A 13 -20.51 -24.58 -10.16
CA ALA A 13 -20.76 -23.15 -10.40
C ALA A 13 -20.86 -22.27 -9.13
N HIS A 14 -20.07 -22.49 -8.07
CA HIS A 14 -19.97 -21.52 -6.96
C HIS A 14 -18.53 -21.31 -6.49
N THR A 15 -17.71 -20.67 -7.32
CA THR A 15 -16.46 -20.01 -6.88
C THR A 15 -16.25 -18.67 -7.59
N LEU A 16 -17.26 -17.80 -7.59
CA LEU A 16 -17.01 -16.37 -7.76
C LEU A 16 -16.56 -15.80 -6.41
N LYS A 17 -15.27 -16.00 -6.13
CA LYS A 17 -14.50 -15.36 -5.06
C LYS A 17 -14.83 -13.86 -4.97
N SER A 18 -15.35 -13.47 -3.82
CA SER A 18 -15.42 -12.15 -3.17
C SER A 18 -14.99 -10.90 -3.98
N PRO A 19 -15.79 -9.83 -4.04
CA PRO A 19 -15.30 -8.54 -4.51
C PRO A 19 -14.20 -8.06 -3.56
N ALA A 20 -13.00 -7.88 -4.12
CA ALA A 20 -11.82 -7.41 -3.40
C ALA A 20 -11.98 -5.94 -2.98
N MET A 21 -11.22 -5.52 -1.96
CA MET A 21 -11.12 -4.13 -1.53
C MET A 21 -10.73 -3.22 -2.70
N ASP A 22 -11.53 -2.21 -3.02
CA ASP A 22 -11.19 -1.21 -4.03
C ASP A 22 -10.44 -0.01 -3.43
N GLU A 23 -9.87 0.85 -4.30
CA GLU A 23 -9.09 2.03 -3.90
C GLU A 23 -9.92 3.02 -3.06
N THR A 24 -11.19 3.20 -3.37
CA THR A 24 -12.08 4.15 -2.67
C THR A 24 -12.36 3.67 -1.26
N ASN A 25 -12.73 2.40 -1.10
CA ASN A 25 -13.00 1.76 0.18
C ASN A 25 -11.70 1.65 1.00
N ALA A 26 -10.56 1.31 0.39
CA ALA A 26 -9.28 1.30 1.07
C ALA A 26 -8.91 2.69 1.63
N ARG A 27 -9.20 3.75 0.88
CA ARG A 27 -8.98 5.13 1.30
C ARG A 27 -9.82 5.49 2.53
N GLN A 28 -11.09 5.08 2.54
CA GLN A 28 -11.99 5.26 3.67
C GLN A 28 -11.51 4.50 4.92
N VAL A 29 -11.11 3.25 4.74
CA VAL A 29 -10.59 2.38 5.82
C VAL A 29 -9.31 2.95 6.42
N LEU A 30 -8.37 3.41 5.59
CA LEU A 30 -7.12 4.01 6.06
C LEU A 30 -7.34 5.35 6.76
N LEU A 31 -8.28 6.17 6.29
CA LEU A 31 -8.66 7.40 6.96
C LEU A 31 -9.24 7.12 8.35
N LEU A 32 -10.19 6.18 8.46
CA LEU A 32 -10.74 5.78 9.76
C LEU A 32 -9.64 5.27 10.69
N ARG A 33 -8.76 4.41 10.18
CA ARG A 33 -7.60 3.93 10.94
C ARG A 33 -6.73 5.08 11.46
N ALA A 34 -6.49 6.13 10.68
CA ALA A 34 -5.70 7.28 11.11
C ALA A 34 -6.35 7.99 12.31
N PHE A 35 -7.67 8.14 12.34
CA PHE A 35 -8.39 8.67 13.50
C PHE A 35 -8.33 7.74 14.71
N GLU A 36 -8.45 6.43 14.52
CA GLU A 36 -8.47 5.45 15.62
C GLU A 36 -7.09 5.17 16.23
N THR A 37 -6.03 5.35 15.44
CA THR A 37 -4.63 5.14 15.87
C THR A 37 -3.93 6.43 16.27
N ALA A 38 -4.61 7.58 16.17
CA ALA A 38 -4.14 8.88 16.63
C ALA A 38 -3.73 8.84 18.11
N ARG A 39 -2.51 9.30 18.41
CA ARG A 39 -2.04 9.50 19.78
C ARG A 39 -1.49 10.93 19.90
N PRO A 40 -2.05 11.77 20.79
CA PRO A 40 -3.24 11.51 21.64
C PRO A 40 -4.54 11.39 20.82
N ALA A 41 -5.64 10.95 21.44
CA ALA A 41 -6.91 10.73 20.73
C ALA A 41 -7.47 12.04 20.14
N HIS A 42 -8.03 11.98 18.94
CA HIS A 42 -8.61 13.16 18.29
C HIS A 42 -10.03 13.46 18.84
N PRO A 43 -10.37 14.71 19.20
CA PRO A 43 -11.64 15.05 19.86
C PRO A 43 -12.89 14.71 19.02
N LEU A 44 -12.76 14.68 17.69
CA LEU A 44 -13.88 14.36 16.78
C LEU A 44 -14.26 12.86 16.74
N TRP A 45 -13.44 11.97 17.30
CA TRP A 45 -13.64 10.52 17.22
C TRP A 45 -13.33 9.81 18.53
N GLY A 46 -14.37 9.45 19.28
CA GLY A 46 -14.27 8.79 20.59
C GLY A 46 -14.45 7.27 20.54
N GLU A 47 -14.32 6.61 21.71
CA GLU A 47 -14.60 5.18 21.87
C GLU A 47 -16.06 4.81 21.55
N ASP A 48 -17.02 5.66 21.89
CA ASP A 48 -18.44 5.44 21.58
C ASP A 48 -18.70 5.40 20.07
N ASP A 49 -18.03 6.25 19.31
CA ASP A 49 -18.14 6.28 17.85
C ASP A 49 -17.51 5.03 17.22
N ARG A 50 -16.36 4.57 17.75
CA ARG A 50 -15.73 3.31 17.33
C ARG A 50 -16.65 2.11 17.55
N ARG A 51 -17.26 2.01 18.74
CA ARG A 51 -18.22 0.97 19.10
C ARG A 51 -19.44 0.99 18.21
N TRP A 52 -20.02 2.17 18.00
CA TRP A 52 -21.16 2.33 17.10
C TRP A 52 -20.83 1.89 15.67
N ALA A 53 -19.67 2.29 15.13
CA ALA A 53 -19.28 1.92 13.76
C ALA A 53 -19.09 0.39 13.61
N SER A 54 -18.48 -0.27 14.59
CA SER A 54 -18.36 -1.73 14.60
C SER A 54 -19.72 -2.42 14.70
N ARG A 55 -20.59 -1.98 15.61
CA ARG A 55 -21.94 -2.54 15.78
C ARG A 55 -22.77 -2.45 14.50
N VAL A 56 -22.86 -1.27 13.90
CA VAL A 56 -23.60 -1.08 12.63
C VAL A 56 -23.06 -1.99 11.53
N ALA A 57 -21.74 -2.11 11.42
CA ALA A 57 -21.13 -2.95 10.40
C ALA A 57 -21.41 -4.45 10.58
N LEU A 58 -21.53 -4.91 11.84
CA LEU A 58 -21.87 -6.29 12.22
C LEU A 58 -23.36 -6.58 12.05
N GLU A 59 -24.24 -5.64 12.41
CA GLU A 59 -25.70 -5.77 12.25
C GLU A 59 -26.11 -5.81 10.77
N GLU A 60 -25.44 -5.02 9.93
CA GLU A 60 -25.67 -4.99 8.48
C GLU A 60 -24.89 -6.12 7.72
N ALA A 61 -24.15 -6.99 8.42
CA ALA A 61 -23.34 -8.02 7.79
C ALA A 61 -24.17 -9.26 7.36
N PRO A 62 -24.07 -9.71 6.09
CA PRO A 62 -24.63 -10.99 5.68
C PRO A 62 -23.87 -12.18 6.29
N ALA A 63 -24.49 -13.37 6.31
CA ALA A 63 -23.89 -14.58 6.90
C ALA A 63 -22.53 -14.97 6.26
N ASP A 64 -22.37 -14.77 4.95
CA ASP A 64 -21.13 -15.04 4.20
C ASP A 64 -20.33 -13.76 3.90
N ASP A 65 -20.18 -12.89 4.91
CA ASP A 65 -19.47 -11.64 4.72
C ASP A 65 -17.95 -11.83 4.70
N THR A 66 -17.29 -11.08 3.82
CA THR A 66 -15.84 -11.13 3.66
C THR A 66 -15.17 -10.09 4.56
N PRO A 67 -13.94 -10.34 5.03
CA PRO A 67 -13.15 -9.38 5.80
C PRO A 67 -13.14 -7.96 5.22
N GLU A 68 -12.91 -7.86 3.91
CA GLU A 68 -12.80 -6.59 3.20
C GLU A 68 -14.12 -5.83 3.15
N ARG A 69 -15.24 -6.53 2.94
CA ARG A 69 -16.58 -5.94 2.92
C ARG A 69 -16.99 -5.42 4.29
N PHE A 70 -16.69 -6.16 5.35
CA PHE A 70 -16.91 -5.70 6.72
C PHE A 70 -16.12 -4.42 7.02
N LEU A 71 -14.83 -4.39 6.68
CA LEU A 71 -13.99 -3.20 6.88
C LEU A 71 -14.51 -1.99 6.08
N ALA A 72 -14.89 -2.20 4.82
CA ALA A 72 -15.46 -1.15 3.98
C ALA A 72 -16.78 -0.61 4.55
N ARG A 73 -17.68 -1.49 5.00
CA ARG A 73 -18.97 -1.11 5.61
C ARG A 73 -18.75 -0.33 6.91
N ARG A 74 -17.85 -0.80 7.77
CA ARG A 74 -17.46 -0.12 9.01
C ARG A 74 -16.90 1.28 8.73
N ALA A 75 -15.99 1.40 7.76
CA ALA A 75 -15.43 2.68 7.36
C ALA A 75 -16.50 3.63 6.81
N ALA A 76 -17.39 3.15 5.95
CA ALA A 76 -18.50 3.93 5.42
C ALA A 76 -19.45 4.40 6.54
N ALA A 77 -19.79 3.53 7.49
CA ALA A 77 -20.60 3.89 8.65
C ALA A 77 -19.94 4.99 9.48
N ALA A 78 -18.65 4.82 9.83
CA ALA A 78 -17.90 5.80 10.59
C ALA A 78 -17.82 7.17 9.89
N LEU A 79 -17.57 7.17 8.58
CA LEU A 79 -17.44 8.40 7.81
C LEU A 79 -18.76 9.15 7.62
N ARG A 80 -19.92 8.46 7.69
CA ARG A 80 -21.23 9.14 7.77
C ARG A 80 -21.37 10.01 9.03
N ARG A 81 -20.71 9.66 10.14
CA ARG A 81 -20.67 10.49 11.37
C ARG A 81 -19.56 11.52 11.36
N LEU A 82 -18.38 11.18 10.82
CA LEU A 82 -17.24 12.10 10.75
C LEU A 82 -17.43 13.22 9.72
N GLY A 83 -18.03 12.92 8.56
CA GLY A 83 -18.18 13.87 7.46
C GLY A 83 -18.93 15.16 7.82
N PRO A 84 -20.06 15.11 8.56
CA PRO A 84 -20.75 16.32 9.03
C PRO A 84 -19.99 17.11 10.09
N ARG A 85 -19.11 16.45 10.86
CA ARG A 85 -18.31 17.08 11.92
C ARG A 85 -17.08 17.81 11.37
N GLU A 86 -16.59 17.41 10.21
CA GLU A 86 -15.36 17.96 9.61
C GLU A 86 -15.47 18.02 8.08
N SER A 87 -15.60 19.24 7.53
CA SER A 87 -15.72 19.44 6.08
C SER A 87 -14.49 18.97 5.32
N HIS A 88 -13.29 19.09 5.91
CA HIS A 88 -12.04 18.68 5.27
C HIS A 88 -11.97 17.17 5.01
N VAL A 89 -12.56 16.35 5.89
CA VAL A 89 -12.65 14.89 5.71
C VAL A 89 -13.51 14.56 4.49
N ARG A 90 -14.67 15.19 4.38
CA ARG A 90 -15.59 15.03 3.25
C ARG A 90 -14.94 15.50 1.95
N ASP A 91 -14.33 16.69 1.97
CA ASP A 91 -13.69 17.27 0.81
C ASP A 91 -12.57 16.35 0.35
N TRP A 92 -11.70 15.88 1.25
CA TRP A 92 -10.64 14.93 0.91
C TRP A 92 -11.21 13.70 0.19
N LEU A 93 -12.21 13.02 0.76
CA LEU A 93 -12.82 11.83 0.15
C LEU A 93 -13.45 12.09 -1.22
N ALA A 94 -14.03 13.28 -1.43
CA ALA A 94 -14.66 13.65 -2.69
C ALA A 94 -13.65 13.88 -3.83
N HIS A 95 -12.39 14.19 -3.53
CA HIS A 95 -11.38 14.46 -4.55
C HIS A 95 -10.89 13.17 -5.23
N PRO A 96 -11.06 13.00 -6.55
CA PRO A 96 -10.54 11.83 -7.27
C PRO A 96 -9.01 11.85 -7.29
N LEU A 97 -8.39 10.77 -6.83
CA LEU A 97 -6.92 10.62 -6.86
C LEU A 97 -6.37 10.37 -8.27
N TRP A 98 -7.22 9.90 -9.18
CA TRP A 98 -6.91 9.65 -10.58
C TRP A 98 -8.01 10.22 -11.47
N HIS A 99 -7.60 10.90 -12.54
CA HIS A 99 -8.51 11.43 -13.54
C HIS A 99 -8.16 10.86 -14.91
N GLY A 100 -9.15 10.28 -15.61
CA GLY A 100 -8.97 9.76 -16.96
C GLY A 100 -8.40 10.78 -17.96
N ARG A 101 -8.63 12.09 -17.71
CA ARG A 101 -8.10 13.20 -18.52
C ARG A 101 -6.58 13.23 -18.67
N TRP A 102 -5.84 12.61 -17.74
CA TRP A 102 -4.38 12.53 -17.84
C TRP A 102 -3.92 11.71 -19.04
N MET A 103 -4.69 10.70 -19.46
CA MET A 103 -4.37 9.86 -20.62
C MET A 103 -4.32 10.67 -21.93
N PRO A 104 -5.39 11.38 -22.34
CA PRO A 104 -5.34 12.23 -23.53
C PRO A 104 -4.38 13.42 -23.35
N ALA A 105 -4.21 13.96 -22.12
CA ALA A 105 -3.23 15.02 -21.88
C ALA A 105 -1.78 14.56 -22.12
N ALA A 106 -1.40 13.36 -21.64
CA ALA A 106 -0.07 12.79 -21.87
C ALA A 106 0.15 12.48 -23.36
N LEU A 107 -0.85 11.89 -24.01
CA LEU A 107 -0.81 11.61 -25.45
C LEU A 107 -0.68 12.90 -26.27
N GLY A 108 -1.50 13.91 -25.97
CA GLY A 108 -1.50 15.21 -26.65
C GLY A 108 -0.20 15.98 -26.43
N LEU A 109 0.34 15.99 -25.20
CA LEU A 109 1.64 16.58 -24.90
C LEU A 109 2.76 15.89 -25.70
N GLY A 110 2.76 14.56 -25.74
CA GLY A 110 3.69 13.80 -26.55
C GLY A 110 3.57 14.15 -28.04
N LEU A 111 2.34 14.21 -28.56
CA LEU A 111 2.06 14.56 -29.96
C LEU A 111 2.58 15.95 -30.31
N MET A 112 2.35 16.94 -29.46
CA MET A 112 2.91 18.28 -29.63
C MET A 112 4.45 18.27 -29.64
N LEU A 113 5.07 17.55 -28.70
CA LEU A 113 6.54 17.41 -28.66
C LEU A 113 7.08 16.73 -29.93
N GLY A 114 6.40 15.69 -30.44
CA GLY A 114 6.78 15.01 -31.67
C GLY A 114 6.67 15.90 -32.90
N LEU A 115 5.60 16.70 -33.01
CA LEU A 115 5.41 17.67 -34.08
C LEU A 115 6.52 18.73 -34.10
N VAL A 116 6.92 19.22 -32.92
CA VAL A 116 7.97 20.26 -32.78
C VAL A 116 9.38 19.69 -32.96
N ALA A 117 9.62 18.44 -32.56
CA ALA A 117 10.96 17.81 -32.62
C ALA A 117 11.55 17.80 -34.04
N ASP A 118 10.69 17.65 -35.05
CA ASP A 118 11.10 17.65 -36.45
C ASP A 118 11.27 19.07 -37.02
N ALA A 119 10.61 20.09 -36.46
CA ALA A 119 10.68 21.49 -36.90
C ALA A 119 12.08 22.12 -36.81
N LEU A 120 13.03 21.48 -36.12
CA LEU A 120 14.41 21.93 -35.95
C LEU A 120 15.36 21.50 -37.10
N GLY A 121 14.86 20.79 -38.13
CA GLY A 121 15.65 20.33 -39.27
C GLY A 121 15.82 21.35 -40.42
N PRO A 122 16.80 21.15 -41.32
CA PRO A 122 17.06 22.05 -42.46
C PRO A 122 15.84 22.23 -43.37
N ALA A 123 15.64 23.46 -43.87
CA ALA A 123 14.55 23.77 -44.80
C ALA A 123 14.66 22.95 -46.11
N HIS A 124 13.58 22.26 -46.49
CA HIS A 124 13.37 21.57 -47.77
C HIS A 124 14.11 20.23 -48.02
N ARG A 125 14.70 19.57 -47.02
CA ARG A 125 15.30 18.22 -47.20
C ARG A 125 14.99 17.24 -46.07
N ILE A 126 14.78 15.96 -46.42
CA ILE A 126 14.66 14.86 -45.45
C ILE A 126 15.98 14.08 -45.48
N SER A 127 16.75 14.18 -44.39
CA SER A 127 17.96 13.35 -44.23
C SER A 127 17.55 11.92 -43.87
N LEU A 128 18.05 10.91 -44.60
CA LEU A 128 17.84 9.50 -44.23
C LEU A 128 18.50 9.12 -42.90
N LEU A 129 19.53 9.88 -42.52
CA LEU A 129 20.21 9.76 -41.23
C LEU A 129 19.63 10.74 -40.20
N ALA A 130 18.39 11.22 -40.39
CA ALA A 130 17.73 12.17 -39.51
C ALA A 130 17.88 11.75 -38.03
N PRO A 131 18.62 12.51 -37.21
CA PRO A 131 18.87 12.17 -35.82
C PRO A 131 17.62 11.88 -34.98
N PRO A 132 16.46 12.58 -35.16
CA PRO A 132 15.29 12.34 -34.33
C PRO A 132 14.69 10.94 -34.45
N VAL A 133 14.61 10.37 -35.66
CA VAL A 133 13.96 9.07 -35.88
C VAL A 133 14.83 7.93 -35.35
N TRP A 134 16.13 7.98 -35.62
CA TRP A 134 17.11 7.03 -35.07
C TRP A 134 17.18 7.09 -33.55
N ALA A 135 17.23 8.29 -32.97
CA ALA A 135 17.21 8.47 -31.52
C ALA A 135 15.95 7.87 -30.89
N LEU A 136 14.78 8.07 -31.51
CA LEU A 136 13.52 7.54 -31.02
C LEU A 136 13.49 6.00 -31.05
N VAL A 137 13.94 5.39 -32.15
CA VAL A 137 14.01 3.92 -32.28
C VAL A 137 15.00 3.33 -31.28
N LEU A 138 16.22 3.85 -31.21
CA LEU A 138 17.27 3.35 -30.30
C LEU A 138 16.85 3.49 -28.82
N TRP A 139 16.31 4.65 -28.45
CA TRP A 139 15.77 4.88 -27.12
C TRP A 139 14.64 3.88 -26.81
N ASN A 140 13.75 3.65 -27.78
CA ASN A 140 12.65 2.73 -27.59
C ASN A 140 13.13 1.28 -27.36
N LEU A 141 14.07 0.80 -28.18
CA LEU A 141 14.70 -0.50 -28.02
C LEU A 141 15.37 -0.63 -26.65
N GLY A 142 16.14 0.38 -26.22
CA GLY A 142 16.77 0.42 -24.90
C GLY A 142 15.76 0.29 -23.75
N VAL A 143 14.62 0.99 -23.84
CA VAL A 143 13.56 0.87 -22.82
C VAL A 143 12.89 -0.50 -22.85
N ILE A 144 12.64 -1.09 -24.02
CA ILE A 144 12.08 -2.44 -24.12
C ILE A 144 13.02 -3.45 -23.47
N VAL A 145 14.32 -3.39 -23.80
CA VAL A 145 15.35 -4.25 -23.18
C VAL A 145 15.37 -4.05 -21.67
N LEU A 146 15.35 -2.81 -21.17
CA LEU A 146 15.32 -2.53 -19.74
C LEU A 146 14.08 -3.11 -19.04
N VAL A 147 12.90 -3.01 -19.66
CA VAL A 147 11.67 -3.59 -19.13
C VAL A 147 11.74 -5.12 -19.08
N LEU A 148 12.25 -5.75 -20.14
CA LEU A 148 12.45 -7.21 -20.21
C LEU A 148 13.45 -7.70 -19.15
N LEU A 149 14.61 -7.04 -19.04
CA LEU A 149 15.63 -7.37 -18.03
C LEU A 149 15.08 -7.24 -16.61
N ARG A 150 14.32 -6.18 -16.32
CA ARG A 150 13.67 -6.00 -15.02
C ARG A 150 12.63 -7.09 -14.74
N GLY A 151 11.85 -7.48 -15.75
CA GLY A 151 10.92 -8.60 -15.66
C GLY A 151 11.62 -9.92 -15.33
N LEU A 152 12.73 -10.20 -16.02
CA LEU A 152 13.54 -11.40 -15.80
C LEU A 152 14.19 -11.42 -14.40
N LEU A 153 14.71 -10.28 -13.95
CA LEU A 153 15.30 -10.14 -12.61
C LEU A 153 14.26 -10.25 -11.50
N ALA A 154 13.02 -9.82 -11.74
CA ALA A 154 11.92 -9.92 -10.78
C ALA A 154 11.39 -11.36 -10.59
N LEU A 155 11.77 -12.30 -11.46
CA LEU A 155 11.50 -13.74 -11.29
C LEU A 155 12.44 -14.39 -10.26
N ARG A 156 13.50 -13.71 -9.83
CA ARG A 156 14.37 -14.20 -8.74
C ARG A 156 13.73 -13.86 -7.39
N PRO A 157 13.70 -14.81 -6.43
CA PRO A 157 13.20 -14.52 -5.09
C PRO A 157 14.23 -13.64 -4.38
N SER A 158 14.03 -12.32 -4.41
CA SER A 158 14.75 -11.40 -3.53
C SER A 158 13.93 -10.16 -3.22
N ALA A 159 14.30 -9.57 -2.09
CA ALA A 159 13.52 -8.69 -1.22
C ALA A 159 12.70 -7.60 -1.92
N SER A 160 11.51 -7.40 -1.35
CA SER A 160 10.63 -6.24 -1.43
C SER A 160 11.15 -5.09 -2.31
N PRO A 161 10.52 -4.81 -3.46
CA PRO A 161 10.97 -3.75 -4.34
C PRO A 161 10.81 -2.41 -3.62
N GLN A 162 11.90 -1.84 -3.12
CA GLN A 162 11.91 -0.47 -2.63
C GLN A 162 11.58 0.46 -3.81
N PRO A 163 10.52 1.30 -3.72
CA PRO A 163 10.23 2.29 -4.75
C PRO A 163 11.17 3.50 -4.60
N GLY A 164 12.46 3.29 -4.80
CA GLY A 164 13.48 4.34 -4.82
C GLY A 164 13.73 4.87 -6.23
N GLY A 165 13.13 6.00 -6.60
CA GLY A 165 13.46 6.71 -7.85
C GLY A 165 12.41 7.70 -8.37
N LEU A 166 12.65 8.22 -9.58
CA LEU A 166 11.78 9.15 -10.34
C LEU A 166 10.31 8.71 -10.41
N ARG A 167 10.03 7.40 -10.45
CA ARG A 167 8.66 6.85 -10.40
C ARG A 167 7.97 7.10 -9.06
N GLY A 168 8.68 6.97 -7.94
CA GLY A 168 8.17 7.32 -6.61
C GLY A 168 8.02 8.83 -6.44
N TRP A 169 8.91 9.62 -7.04
CA TRP A 169 8.78 11.09 -7.06
C TRP A 169 7.61 11.58 -7.93
N LEU A 170 7.42 11.01 -9.12
CA LEU A 170 6.28 11.27 -9.99
C LEU A 170 4.99 10.80 -9.33
N ALA A 171 4.94 9.61 -8.72
CA ALA A 171 3.80 9.14 -7.95
C ALA A 171 3.40 10.13 -6.84
N ARG A 172 4.39 10.68 -6.11
CA ARG A 172 4.19 11.74 -5.10
C ARG A 172 3.69 13.07 -5.68
N ARG A 173 3.90 13.34 -6.97
CA ARG A 173 3.50 14.59 -7.66
C ARG A 173 2.21 14.46 -8.48
N THR A 174 1.90 13.26 -8.99
CA THR A 174 0.70 12.95 -9.78
C THR A 174 -0.50 12.63 -8.90
N LEU A 175 -0.27 12.08 -7.70
CA LEU A 175 -1.28 12.11 -6.64
C LEU A 175 -1.36 13.55 -6.16
N ASP A 176 -2.52 14.19 -6.36
CA ASP A 176 -2.75 15.59 -6.02
C ASP A 176 -2.85 15.80 -4.49
N LEU A 177 -1.73 15.54 -3.81
CA LEU A 177 -1.51 15.90 -2.41
C LEU A 177 -1.32 17.42 -2.25
N ARG A 178 -1.42 18.22 -3.35
CA ARG A 178 -1.37 19.69 -3.25
C ARG A 178 -2.63 20.23 -2.58
N SER A 179 -3.74 19.50 -2.63
CA SER A 179 -4.95 19.78 -1.83
C SER A 179 -4.67 19.71 -0.32
N LEU A 180 -3.87 18.72 0.14
CA LEU A 180 -3.39 18.63 1.54
C LEU A 180 -2.45 19.79 1.92
N ARG A 181 -1.83 20.45 0.94
CA ARG A 181 -1.02 21.65 1.17
C ARG A 181 -1.85 22.93 1.24
N ARG A 182 -3.09 22.96 0.73
CA ARG A 182 -3.98 24.13 0.83
C ARG A 182 -4.56 24.27 2.24
N THR A 183 -4.84 23.17 2.93
CA THR A 183 -5.29 23.16 4.33
C THR A 183 -4.18 23.58 5.32
N ARG A 184 -2.91 23.64 4.89
CA ARG A 184 -1.76 24.07 5.73
C ARG A 184 -1.81 25.53 6.18
N ARG A 185 -2.65 26.38 5.58
CA ARG A 185 -2.64 27.82 5.89
C ARG A 185 -3.65 28.23 6.96
N ASP A 186 -4.73 27.49 7.15
CA ASP A 186 -5.79 27.87 8.11
C ASP A 186 -5.73 27.13 9.46
N GLU A 187 -5.12 25.95 9.56
CA GLU A 187 -5.32 25.07 10.73
C GLU A 187 -4.08 24.81 11.61
N ARG A 188 -3.11 25.74 11.65
CA ARG A 188 -2.02 25.64 12.66
C ARG A 188 -2.48 25.88 14.09
N ARG A 189 -3.76 26.16 14.32
CA ARG A 189 -4.29 26.50 15.65
C ARG A 189 -4.96 25.26 16.26
N PRO A 190 -4.40 24.67 17.33
CA PRO A 190 -5.14 23.67 18.11
C PRO A 190 -6.44 24.30 18.64
N PRO A 191 -7.52 23.50 18.81
CA PRO A 191 -8.73 24.00 19.44
C PRO A 191 -8.38 24.58 20.83
N PRO A 192 -8.98 25.72 21.22
CA PRO A 192 -8.62 26.44 22.46
C PRO A 192 -8.80 25.58 23.72
N ASP A 193 -9.62 24.52 23.65
CA ASP A 193 -9.99 23.66 24.78
C ASP A 193 -9.10 22.40 24.93
N ALA A 194 -8.16 22.14 24.01
CA ALA A 194 -7.28 20.97 24.07
C ALA A 194 -5.92 21.22 23.36
N PRO A 195 -4.95 21.88 24.02
CA PRO A 195 -3.65 22.25 23.43
C PRO A 195 -2.79 21.05 22.99
N ASP A 196 -3.03 19.87 23.55
CA ASP A 196 -2.25 18.65 23.29
C ASP A 196 -2.85 17.73 22.21
N ALA A 197 -4.07 18.00 21.71
CA ALA A 197 -4.72 17.15 20.72
C ALA A 197 -3.99 17.21 19.36
N PRO A 198 -3.83 16.09 18.63
CA PRO A 198 -3.19 16.12 17.32
C PRO A 198 -4.04 16.95 16.36
N SER A 199 -3.41 17.88 15.63
CA SER A 199 -4.11 18.65 14.62
C SER A 199 -4.55 17.73 13.47
N LEU A 200 -5.69 18.04 12.85
CA LEU A 200 -6.18 17.33 11.67
C LEU A 200 -5.12 17.25 10.56
N ALA A 201 -4.34 18.33 10.39
CA ALA A 201 -3.22 18.37 9.46
C ALA A 201 -2.16 17.29 9.74
N SER A 202 -1.80 17.05 11.00
CA SER A 202 -0.82 16.01 11.38
C SER A 202 -1.32 14.58 11.10
N LEU A 203 -2.63 14.35 11.29
CA LEU A 203 -3.29 13.09 10.95
C LEU A 203 -3.29 12.85 9.44
N LEU A 204 -3.65 13.88 8.67
CA LEU A 204 -3.67 13.80 7.21
C LEU A 204 -2.26 13.64 6.62
N ASP A 205 -1.22 14.23 7.22
CA ASP A 205 0.17 14.01 6.82
C ASP A 205 0.59 12.54 7.07
N THR A 206 0.24 11.96 8.23
CA THR A 206 0.51 10.54 8.53
C THR A 206 -0.22 9.61 7.55
N LEU A 207 -1.50 9.91 7.29
CA LEU A 207 -2.29 9.20 6.30
C LEU A 207 -1.69 9.31 4.90
N ALA A 208 -1.19 10.47 4.50
CA ALA A 208 -0.57 10.67 3.20
C ALA A 208 0.69 9.80 3.03
N VAL A 209 1.53 9.68 4.07
CA VAL A 209 2.71 8.81 4.04
C VAL A 209 2.30 7.34 3.92
N GLN A 210 1.33 6.88 4.71
CA GLN A 210 0.81 5.51 4.63
C GLN A 210 0.14 5.21 3.28
N TRP A 211 -0.64 6.16 2.77
CA TRP A 211 -1.26 6.02 1.46
C TRP A 211 -0.23 5.90 0.35
N LEU A 212 0.83 6.71 0.39
CA LEU A 212 1.89 6.68 -0.62
C LEU A 212 2.66 5.34 -0.64
N SER A 213 2.86 4.71 0.52
CA SER A 213 3.54 3.40 0.57
C SER A 213 2.64 2.29 0.03
N LEU A 214 1.37 2.24 0.45
CA LEU A 214 0.43 1.20 0.04
C LEU A 214 -0.03 1.33 -1.42
N SER A 215 -0.20 2.56 -1.92
CA SER A 215 -0.61 2.83 -3.31
C SER A 215 0.56 2.81 -4.30
N ALA A 216 1.80 2.59 -3.86
CA ALA A 216 2.98 2.64 -4.73
C ALA A 216 2.89 1.72 -5.98
N PRO A 217 2.37 0.47 -5.90
CA PRO A 217 2.19 -0.38 -7.08
C PRO A 217 1.18 0.21 -8.07
N LEU A 218 0.06 0.73 -7.57
CA LEU A 218 -1.00 1.34 -8.38
C LEU A 218 -0.52 2.63 -9.05
N ALA A 219 0.15 3.49 -8.29
CA ALA A 219 0.74 4.72 -8.79
C ALA A 219 1.83 4.43 -9.84
N GLY A 220 2.64 3.39 -9.63
CA GLY A 220 3.63 2.91 -10.59
C GLY A 220 3.01 2.48 -11.92
N ALA A 221 1.92 1.70 -11.89
CA ALA A 221 1.20 1.28 -13.08
C ALA A 221 0.58 2.46 -13.84
N ARG A 222 -0.06 3.41 -13.12
CA ARG A 222 -0.60 4.66 -13.70
C ARG A 222 0.48 5.53 -14.34
N ALA A 223 1.62 5.70 -13.68
CA ALA A 223 2.74 6.46 -14.23
C ALA A 223 3.33 5.79 -15.48
N ALA A 224 3.46 4.45 -15.48
CA ALA A 224 3.89 3.71 -16.66
C ALA A 224 2.94 3.92 -17.84
N LEU A 225 1.62 3.80 -17.61
CA LEU A 225 0.60 4.08 -18.62
C LEU A 225 0.78 5.47 -19.25
N LEU A 226 0.90 6.53 -18.45
CA LEU A 226 1.08 7.89 -18.95
C LEU A 226 2.37 8.07 -19.75
N LEU A 227 3.48 7.46 -19.31
CA LEU A 227 4.75 7.51 -20.02
C LEU A 227 4.67 6.79 -21.38
N HIS A 228 3.99 5.64 -21.45
CA HIS A 228 3.79 4.92 -22.71
C HIS A 228 2.87 5.70 -23.65
N LEU A 229 1.77 6.28 -23.17
CA LEU A 229 0.90 7.14 -23.97
C LEU A 229 1.62 8.39 -24.48
N GLY A 230 2.45 9.02 -23.64
CA GLY A 230 3.29 10.14 -24.07
C GLY A 230 4.28 9.74 -25.17
N ALA A 231 4.94 8.59 -25.03
CA ALA A 231 5.87 8.08 -26.05
C ALA A 231 5.16 7.73 -27.37
N ILE A 232 3.96 7.15 -27.31
CA ILE A 232 3.09 6.95 -28.50
C ILE A 232 2.79 8.30 -29.14
N GLY A 233 2.40 9.29 -28.33
CA GLY A 233 2.16 10.66 -28.79
C GLY A 233 3.35 11.23 -29.56
N VAL A 234 4.56 11.14 -29.00
CA VAL A 234 5.79 11.62 -29.67
C VAL A 234 5.97 10.93 -31.03
N ALA A 235 5.84 9.61 -31.09
CA ALA A 235 5.98 8.88 -32.35
C ALA A 235 4.92 9.29 -33.39
N LEU A 236 3.66 9.44 -32.98
CA LEU A 236 2.58 9.90 -33.85
C LEU A 236 2.78 11.35 -34.30
N GLY A 237 3.31 12.22 -33.43
CA GLY A 237 3.66 13.60 -33.77
C GLY A 237 4.78 13.65 -34.81
N VAL A 238 5.83 12.83 -34.66
CA VAL A 238 6.90 12.71 -35.66
C VAL A 238 6.33 12.22 -37.00
N ILE A 239 5.51 11.16 -36.99
CA ILE A 239 4.83 10.67 -38.20
C ILE A 239 4.00 11.77 -38.86
N ALA A 240 3.18 12.49 -38.08
CA ALA A 240 2.35 13.58 -38.58
C ALA A 240 3.19 14.71 -39.19
N SER A 241 4.31 15.07 -38.57
CA SER A 241 5.23 16.09 -39.11
C SER A 241 5.86 15.68 -40.44
N LEU A 242 6.25 14.41 -40.60
CA LEU A 242 6.79 13.86 -41.86
C LEU A 242 5.75 13.97 -42.98
N TYR A 243 4.50 13.59 -42.71
CA TYR A 243 3.42 13.69 -43.70
C TYR A 243 3.04 15.14 -44.02
N LEU A 244 3.01 16.04 -43.02
CA LEU A 244 2.71 17.45 -43.25
C LEU A 244 3.73 18.09 -44.19
N ARG A 245 5.02 17.74 -44.04
CA ARG A 245 6.07 18.17 -44.98
C ARG A 245 5.91 17.59 -46.37
N GLY A 246 5.64 16.29 -46.48
CA GLY A 246 5.45 15.62 -47.76
C GLY A 246 4.23 16.12 -48.55
N LEU A 247 3.22 16.67 -47.88
CA LEU A 247 2.02 17.23 -48.51
C LEU A 247 2.19 18.69 -48.96
N VAL A 248 2.95 19.49 -48.20
CA VAL A 248 3.03 20.94 -48.40
C VAL A 248 4.26 21.36 -49.23
N LEU A 249 5.32 20.54 -49.27
CA LEU A 249 6.62 20.90 -49.83
C LEU A 249 7.20 19.77 -50.69
N ASP A 250 7.89 20.11 -51.79
CA ASP A 250 8.62 19.13 -52.64
C ASP A 250 9.93 18.70 -51.96
N TYR A 251 9.81 17.90 -50.90
CA TYR A 251 10.96 17.39 -50.18
C TYR A 251 11.66 16.29 -50.99
N ARG A 252 12.97 16.45 -51.14
CA ARG A 252 13.86 15.41 -51.65
C ARG A 252 14.63 14.74 -50.51
N VAL A 253 14.87 13.46 -50.71
CA VAL A 253 15.56 12.59 -49.79
C VAL A 253 17.03 12.51 -50.15
N GLY A 254 17.89 12.61 -49.14
CA GLY A 254 19.32 12.41 -49.31
C GLY A 254 19.97 12.03 -48.00
N TRP A 255 21.25 11.66 -48.06
CA TRP A 255 22.03 11.38 -46.85
C TRP A 255 23.42 11.98 -46.96
N SER A 256 23.97 12.36 -45.81
CA SER A 256 25.36 12.78 -45.70
C SER A 256 25.92 12.26 -44.38
N SER A 257 27.18 11.88 -44.40
CA SER A 257 27.93 11.49 -43.22
C SER A 257 29.42 11.74 -43.46
N THR A 258 30.08 12.31 -42.46
CA THR A 258 31.54 12.48 -42.43
C THR A 258 32.25 11.16 -42.12
N PHE A 259 31.58 10.26 -41.39
CA PHE A 259 32.19 9.03 -40.84
C PHE A 259 31.74 7.74 -41.54
N LEU A 260 30.54 7.72 -42.11
CA LEU A 260 29.95 6.51 -42.68
C LEU A 260 30.08 6.52 -44.21
N ASP A 261 30.48 5.38 -44.75
CA ASP A 261 30.45 5.10 -46.18
C ASP A 261 29.06 4.58 -46.63
N THR A 262 28.83 4.53 -47.94
CA THR A 262 27.55 4.10 -48.50
C THR A 262 27.17 2.69 -48.09
N GLY A 263 28.15 1.77 -47.98
CA GLY A 263 27.91 0.39 -47.59
C GLY A 263 27.33 0.30 -46.17
N THR A 264 27.94 1.01 -45.22
CA THR A 264 27.46 1.04 -43.84
C THR A 264 26.07 1.70 -43.73
N VAL A 265 25.83 2.79 -44.46
CA VAL A 265 24.50 3.44 -44.46
C VAL A 265 23.43 2.53 -45.06
N HIS A 266 23.74 1.82 -46.15
CA HIS A 266 22.83 0.84 -46.74
C HIS A 266 22.49 -0.28 -45.73
N GLN A 267 23.48 -0.87 -45.07
CA GLN A 267 23.26 -1.91 -44.06
C GLN A 267 22.39 -1.43 -42.90
N ALA A 268 22.65 -0.23 -42.38
CA ALA A 268 21.89 0.36 -41.29
C ALA A 268 20.42 0.60 -41.70
N LEU A 269 20.19 1.18 -42.88
CA LEU A 269 18.85 1.42 -43.40
C LEU A 269 18.11 0.12 -43.69
N SER A 270 18.77 -0.89 -44.27
CA SER A 270 18.16 -2.20 -44.51
C SER A 270 17.74 -2.87 -43.21
N LEU A 271 18.63 -2.91 -42.20
CA LEU A 271 18.29 -3.48 -40.89
C LEU A 271 17.03 -2.85 -40.27
N LEU A 272 16.89 -1.54 -40.40
CA LEU A 272 15.81 -0.78 -39.77
C LEU A 272 14.52 -0.76 -40.60
N LEU A 273 14.61 -0.57 -41.92
CA LEU A 273 13.47 -0.34 -42.81
C LEU A 273 12.97 -1.62 -43.48
N GLU A 274 13.76 -2.70 -43.55
CA GLU A 274 13.35 -3.92 -44.25
C GLU A 274 12.08 -4.57 -43.69
N PRO A 275 11.82 -4.60 -42.36
CA PRO A 275 10.52 -5.05 -41.85
C PRO A 275 9.35 -4.23 -42.40
N ALA A 276 9.52 -2.91 -42.53
CA ALA A 276 8.52 -2.02 -43.10
C ALA A 276 8.38 -2.19 -44.62
N ALA A 277 9.48 -2.41 -45.33
CA ALA A 277 9.53 -2.69 -46.76
C ALA A 277 8.74 -3.98 -47.09
N ARG A 278 9.01 -5.07 -46.35
CA ARG A 278 8.27 -6.34 -46.51
C ARG A 278 6.78 -6.20 -46.22
N LEU A 279 6.41 -5.39 -45.22
CA LEU A 279 5.01 -5.19 -44.85
C LEU A 279 4.25 -4.31 -45.86
N SER A 280 4.91 -3.32 -46.44
CA SER A 280 4.31 -2.37 -47.39
C SER A 280 4.38 -2.81 -48.85
N GLY A 281 5.25 -3.78 -49.17
CA GLY A 281 5.58 -4.15 -50.54
C GLY A 281 6.49 -3.16 -51.26
N LEU A 282 7.01 -2.14 -50.56
CA LEU A 282 7.97 -1.19 -51.10
C LEU A 282 9.36 -1.81 -51.17
N SER A 283 10.08 -1.63 -52.28
CA SER A 283 11.46 -2.08 -52.42
C SER A 283 12.43 -1.06 -51.80
N LEU A 284 13.46 -1.57 -51.14
CA LEU A 284 14.60 -0.73 -50.71
C LEU A 284 15.60 -0.62 -51.87
N PRO A 285 16.18 0.57 -52.10
CA PRO A 285 17.20 0.76 -53.13
C PRO A 285 18.48 0.00 -52.78
N ASP A 286 19.16 -0.53 -53.80
CA ASP A 286 20.47 -1.17 -53.64
C ASP A 286 21.57 -0.16 -53.25
N ALA A 287 22.75 -0.66 -52.89
CA ALA A 287 23.84 0.19 -52.43
C ALA A 287 24.32 1.18 -53.50
N ALA A 288 24.26 0.81 -54.79
CA ALA A 288 24.64 1.68 -55.90
C ALA A 288 23.65 2.83 -56.07
N THR A 289 22.36 2.54 -55.98
CA THR A 289 21.28 3.53 -56.02
C THR A 289 21.30 4.44 -54.80
N LEU A 290 21.60 3.90 -53.61
CA LEU A 290 21.77 4.71 -52.40
C LEU A 290 23.00 5.64 -52.49
N ALA A 291 24.06 5.24 -53.20
CA ALA A 291 25.21 6.11 -53.45
C ALA A 291 24.80 7.39 -54.22
N ALA A 292 23.82 7.27 -55.13
CA ALA A 292 23.30 8.41 -55.90
C ALA A 292 22.52 9.42 -55.03
N LEU A 293 22.06 9.01 -53.84
CA LEU A 293 21.40 9.88 -52.86
C LEU A 293 22.38 10.57 -51.88
N ARG A 294 23.70 10.33 -52.03
CA ARG A 294 24.71 10.94 -51.18
C ARG A 294 24.86 12.43 -51.51
N LEU A 295 24.61 13.26 -50.51
CA LEU A 295 24.76 14.71 -50.61
C LEU A 295 26.24 15.07 -50.43
N THR A 296 26.80 15.79 -51.40
CA THR A 296 28.15 16.36 -51.33
C THR A 296 28.04 17.87 -51.13
N GLU A 297 28.80 18.40 -50.18
CA GLU A 297 28.80 19.83 -49.87
C GLU A 297 29.26 20.63 -51.09
N GLY A 298 28.48 21.64 -51.49
CA GLY A 298 28.76 22.48 -52.66
C GLY A 298 28.35 21.93 -54.03
N ALA A 299 27.86 20.68 -54.13
CA ALA A 299 27.39 20.12 -55.39
C ALA A 299 25.90 20.46 -55.66
N PRO A 300 25.52 20.76 -56.93
CA PRO A 300 24.10 20.93 -57.28
C PRO A 300 23.35 19.61 -57.07
N VAL A 301 22.15 19.70 -56.49
CA VAL A 301 21.28 18.53 -56.30
C VAL A 301 20.67 18.19 -57.65
N LEU A 302 21.17 17.12 -58.25
CA LEU A 302 20.60 16.56 -59.47
C LEU A 302 19.49 15.56 -59.09
N PRO A 303 18.41 15.45 -59.90
CA PRO A 303 17.39 14.43 -59.72
C PRO A 303 18.04 13.05 -59.74
N ALA A 304 17.70 12.20 -58.76
CA ALA A 304 18.20 10.84 -58.75
C ALA A 304 17.54 10.01 -59.88
N PRO A 305 18.25 9.04 -60.49
CA PRO A 305 17.65 8.15 -61.47
C PRO A 305 16.40 7.45 -60.91
N GLY A 306 15.34 7.38 -61.72
CA GLY A 306 14.10 6.68 -61.34
C GLY A 306 13.25 7.36 -60.26
N GLY A 307 13.54 8.61 -59.87
CA GLY A 307 12.73 9.36 -58.91
C GLY A 307 12.84 8.87 -57.46
N ILE A 308 13.91 8.15 -57.13
CA ILE A 308 14.14 7.50 -55.83
C ILE A 308 14.43 8.53 -54.71
N ASP A 309 14.74 9.77 -55.09
CA ASP A 309 14.85 10.93 -54.22
C ASP A 309 13.50 11.52 -53.80
N THR A 310 12.37 11.03 -54.35
CA THR A 310 11.02 11.44 -53.93
C THR A 310 10.77 11.03 -52.47
N ALA A 311 10.29 11.96 -51.64
CA ALA A 311 10.08 11.69 -50.21
C ALA A 311 8.99 10.68 -49.86
N ALA A 312 7.95 10.55 -50.68
CA ALA A 312 6.75 9.79 -50.31
C ALA A 312 7.02 8.30 -49.93
N PRO A 313 7.75 7.49 -50.72
CA PRO A 313 8.05 6.11 -50.34
C PRO A 313 8.84 6.01 -49.04
N TRP A 314 9.79 6.94 -48.81
CA TRP A 314 10.59 6.99 -47.59
C TRP A 314 9.76 7.39 -46.37
N ILE A 315 8.83 8.35 -46.51
CA ILE A 315 7.90 8.73 -45.43
C ILE A 315 7.05 7.53 -45.01
N HIS A 316 6.55 6.73 -45.96
CA HIS A 316 5.80 5.51 -45.64
C HIS A 316 6.67 4.48 -44.90
N LEU A 317 7.88 4.19 -45.40
CA LEU A 317 8.81 3.26 -44.76
C LEU A 317 9.16 3.68 -43.33
N TRP A 318 9.50 4.96 -43.13
CA TRP A 318 9.79 5.51 -41.80
C TRP A 318 8.57 5.48 -40.88
N SER A 319 7.38 5.80 -41.40
CA SER A 319 6.14 5.78 -40.62
C SER A 319 5.79 4.37 -40.15
N ILE A 320 5.85 3.38 -41.05
CA ILE A 320 5.59 1.98 -40.71
C ILE A 320 6.64 1.47 -39.72
N THR A 321 7.91 1.83 -39.91
CA THR A 321 8.99 1.50 -38.96
C THR A 321 8.71 2.07 -37.59
N LEU A 322 8.32 3.35 -37.48
CA LEU A 322 7.96 3.98 -36.20
C LEU A 322 6.73 3.31 -35.57
N VAL A 323 5.75 2.90 -36.37
CA VAL A 323 4.60 2.15 -35.88
C VAL A 323 5.03 0.81 -35.29
N LEU A 324 5.80 0.01 -36.04
CA LEU A 324 6.23 -1.32 -35.63
C LEU A 324 7.21 -1.28 -34.46
N ALA A 325 8.22 -0.41 -34.54
CA ALA A 325 9.29 -0.34 -33.57
C ALA A 325 8.88 0.41 -32.29
N VAL A 326 7.99 1.41 -32.36
CA VAL A 326 7.66 2.29 -31.22
C VAL A 326 6.19 2.21 -30.84
N VAL A 327 5.28 2.57 -31.74
CA VAL A 327 3.84 2.72 -31.38
C VAL A 327 3.25 1.41 -30.89
N LEU A 328 3.43 0.32 -31.64
CA LEU A 328 2.86 -0.98 -31.34
C LEU A 328 3.37 -1.56 -30.00
N PRO A 329 4.69 -1.70 -29.75
CA PRO A 329 5.17 -2.22 -28.46
C PRO A 329 4.80 -1.29 -27.30
N ARG A 330 4.79 0.03 -27.50
CA ARG A 330 4.34 0.96 -26.45
C ARG A 330 2.84 0.85 -26.17
N ALA A 331 2.02 0.62 -27.18
CA ALA A 331 0.58 0.40 -27.02
C ALA A 331 0.31 -0.88 -26.22
N LEU A 332 1.04 -1.96 -26.48
CA LEU A 332 0.96 -3.18 -25.69
C LEU A 332 1.35 -2.92 -24.22
N LEU A 333 2.47 -2.24 -23.98
CA LEU A 333 2.91 -1.91 -22.61
C LEU A 333 1.93 -0.95 -21.91
N ALA A 334 1.33 0.00 -22.63
CA ALA A 334 0.28 0.87 -22.12
C ALA A 334 -0.96 0.07 -21.72
N LEU A 335 -1.41 -0.87 -22.56
CA LEU A 335 -2.54 -1.76 -22.26
C LEU A 335 -2.26 -2.59 -21.01
N LEU A 336 -1.09 -3.24 -20.93
CA LEU A 336 -0.70 -4.02 -19.75
C LEU A 336 -0.68 -3.15 -18.47
N ALA A 337 -0.14 -1.94 -18.55
CA ALA A 337 -0.14 -0.99 -17.43
C ALA A 337 -1.56 -0.53 -17.05
N ALA A 338 -2.45 -0.34 -18.02
CA ALA A 338 -3.86 0.00 -17.78
C ALA A 338 -4.62 -1.16 -17.11
N LEU A 339 -4.42 -2.39 -17.59
CA LEU A 339 -5.00 -3.60 -16.99
C LEU A 339 -4.49 -3.80 -15.55
N GLN A 340 -3.17 -3.64 -15.34
CA GLN A 340 -2.56 -3.72 -14.01
C GLN A 340 -3.11 -2.64 -13.07
N ALA A 341 -3.21 -1.38 -13.54
CA ALA A 341 -3.77 -0.29 -12.75
C ALA A 341 -5.25 -0.53 -12.43
N GLY A 342 -6.05 -1.01 -13.39
CA GLY A 342 -7.44 -1.36 -13.17
C GLY A 342 -7.62 -2.51 -12.18
N TRP A 343 -6.77 -3.53 -12.27
CA TRP A 343 -6.76 -4.64 -11.31
C TRP A 343 -6.36 -4.18 -9.91
N LEU A 344 -5.28 -3.42 -9.77
CA LEU A 344 -4.81 -2.89 -8.47
C LEU A 344 -5.80 -1.89 -7.86
N ALA A 345 -6.50 -1.10 -8.67
CA ALA A 345 -7.53 -0.18 -8.17
C ALA A 345 -8.78 -0.91 -7.67
N ARG A 346 -9.09 -2.09 -8.22
CA ARG A 346 -10.19 -2.97 -7.76
C ARG A 346 -9.76 -3.96 -6.67
N ARG A 347 -8.45 -4.17 -6.50
CA ARG A 347 -7.83 -5.11 -5.56
C ARG A 347 -6.70 -4.41 -4.80
N PHE A 348 -7.06 -3.34 -4.10
CA PHE A 348 -6.11 -2.54 -3.36
C PHE A 348 -5.46 -3.37 -2.24
N PRO A 349 -4.12 -3.39 -2.14
CA PRO A 349 -3.43 -4.21 -1.16
C PRO A 349 -3.50 -3.57 0.23
N LEU A 350 -4.44 -4.03 1.06
CA LEU A 350 -4.45 -3.71 2.49
C LEU A 350 -3.70 -4.79 3.29
N PRO A 351 -2.82 -4.40 4.23
CA PRO A 351 -2.09 -5.34 5.08
C PRO A 351 -2.99 -5.86 6.21
N LEU A 352 -3.96 -6.73 5.89
CA LEU A 352 -4.94 -7.27 6.85
C LEU A 352 -4.33 -8.06 8.02
N THR A 353 -3.04 -8.38 7.95
CA THR A 353 -2.28 -9.05 9.00
C THR A 353 -1.79 -8.12 10.11
N GLU A 354 -1.88 -6.80 9.92
CA GLU A 354 -1.54 -5.81 10.94
C GLU A 354 -2.48 -5.89 12.15
N PRO A 355 -2.02 -5.50 13.36
CA PRO A 355 -2.75 -5.79 14.61
C PRO A 355 -4.11 -5.11 14.63
N TYR A 356 -4.17 -3.87 14.14
CA TYR A 356 -5.40 -3.10 13.99
C TYR A 356 -6.47 -3.86 13.21
N PHE A 357 -6.12 -4.44 12.05
CA PHE A 357 -7.08 -5.19 11.24
C PHE A 357 -7.39 -6.56 11.84
N ARG A 358 -6.41 -7.24 12.43
CA ARG A 358 -6.63 -8.51 13.12
C ARG A 358 -7.65 -8.39 14.25
N GLU A 359 -7.56 -7.33 15.05
CA GLU A 359 -8.50 -7.06 16.14
C GLU A 359 -9.92 -6.88 15.61
N LEU A 360 -10.11 -6.04 14.58
CA LEU A 360 -11.41 -5.81 13.95
C LEU A 360 -11.99 -7.08 13.30
N LEU A 361 -11.15 -7.90 12.65
CA LEU A 361 -11.59 -9.14 12.02
C LEU A 361 -11.86 -10.26 13.04
N GLY A 362 -11.22 -10.23 14.20
CA GLY A 362 -11.60 -11.06 15.34
C GLY A 362 -13.02 -10.77 15.82
N GLN A 363 -13.39 -9.48 15.88
CA GLN A 363 -14.76 -9.05 16.22
C GLN A 363 -15.79 -9.57 15.20
N GLN A 364 -15.50 -9.47 13.89
CA GLN A 364 -16.37 -9.99 12.83
C GLN A 364 -16.59 -11.51 12.94
N ARG A 365 -15.51 -12.26 13.20
CA ARG A 365 -15.58 -13.72 13.31
C ARG A 365 -16.18 -14.20 14.63
N ARG A 366 -16.51 -13.29 15.55
CA ARG A 366 -16.90 -13.60 16.94
C ARG A 366 -15.94 -14.62 17.57
N GLU A 367 -14.64 -14.50 17.25
CA GLU A 367 -13.62 -15.39 17.80
C GLU A 367 -13.64 -15.22 19.32
N ALA A 368 -13.94 -16.30 20.04
CA ALA A 368 -13.93 -16.29 21.49
C ALA A 368 -12.55 -15.84 21.99
N ALA A 369 -12.52 -14.83 22.87
CA ALA A 369 -11.27 -14.38 23.46
C ALA A 369 -10.59 -15.56 24.17
N ARG A 370 -9.29 -15.73 23.91
CA ARG A 370 -8.44 -16.76 24.53
C ARG A 370 -7.37 -16.07 25.38
N PRO A 371 -7.74 -15.49 26.53
CA PRO A 371 -6.75 -14.95 27.45
C PRO A 371 -5.95 -16.07 28.09
N VAL A 372 -4.65 -15.81 28.27
CA VAL A 372 -3.74 -16.70 29.01
C VAL A 372 -3.27 -15.96 30.25
N LEU A 373 -3.59 -16.51 31.43
CA LEU A 373 -3.06 -16.06 32.72
C LEU A 373 -1.67 -16.67 32.93
N LEU A 374 -0.69 -15.85 33.28
CA LEU A 374 0.70 -16.24 33.48
C LEU A 374 1.12 -15.92 34.92
N PRO A 375 0.91 -16.84 35.88
CA PRO A 375 1.32 -16.65 37.27
C PRO A 375 2.85 -16.63 37.40
N TYR A 376 3.39 -15.62 38.08
CA TYR A 376 4.82 -15.47 38.31
C TYR A 376 5.16 -15.54 39.80
N ALA A 377 6.18 -16.34 40.14
CA ALA A 377 6.68 -16.70 41.46
C ALA A 377 5.69 -17.40 42.40
N GLN A 378 4.40 -17.11 42.31
CA GLN A 378 3.33 -17.69 43.11
C GLN A 378 2.22 -18.27 42.24
N PRO A 379 1.65 -19.44 42.60
CA PRO A 379 0.52 -20.01 41.88
C PRO A 379 -0.72 -19.13 42.04
N ALA A 380 -1.53 -19.03 40.98
CA ALA A 380 -2.81 -18.35 41.06
C ALA A 380 -3.82 -19.20 41.85
N GLU A 381 -4.39 -18.63 42.89
CA GLU A 381 -5.37 -19.31 43.74
C GLU A 381 -6.68 -19.57 42.96
N PRO A 382 -7.27 -20.79 43.01
CA PRO A 382 -8.43 -21.14 42.19
C PRO A 382 -9.63 -20.21 42.36
N ALA A 383 -9.89 -19.72 43.58
CA ALA A 383 -10.98 -18.79 43.86
C ALA A 383 -10.77 -17.42 43.16
N ARG A 384 -9.53 -16.92 43.14
CA ARG A 384 -9.17 -15.67 42.47
C ARG A 384 -9.20 -15.81 40.95
N VAL A 385 -8.76 -16.96 40.44
CA VAL A 385 -8.88 -17.30 39.01
C VAL A 385 -10.36 -17.33 38.59
N ALA A 386 -11.25 -17.90 39.40
CA ALA A 386 -12.68 -17.89 39.13
C ALA A 386 -13.25 -16.47 39.11
N ALA A 387 -12.92 -15.64 40.10
CA ALA A 387 -13.35 -14.24 40.15
C ALA A 387 -12.86 -13.42 38.94
N LEU A 388 -11.60 -13.62 38.52
CA LEU A 388 -11.05 -13.00 37.32
C LEU A 388 -11.75 -13.52 36.06
N THR A 389 -12.04 -14.82 35.97
CA THR A 389 -12.73 -15.42 34.83
C THR A 389 -14.12 -14.82 34.67
N ASP A 390 -14.89 -14.68 35.75
CA ASP A 390 -16.23 -14.09 35.73
C ASP A 390 -16.21 -12.60 35.38
N LEU A 391 -15.16 -11.88 35.75
CA LEU A 391 -14.95 -10.53 35.26
C LEU A 391 -14.68 -10.52 33.75
N LEU A 392 -13.74 -11.35 33.30
CA LEU A 392 -13.37 -11.40 31.89
C LEU A 392 -14.56 -11.84 31.02
N ARG A 393 -15.47 -12.70 31.50
CA ARG A 393 -16.71 -13.06 30.79
C ARG A 393 -17.64 -11.88 30.60
N ARG A 394 -17.81 -11.08 31.64
CA ARG A 394 -18.58 -9.83 31.55
C ARG A 394 -17.98 -8.82 30.58
N GLN A 395 -16.66 -8.83 30.39
CA GLN A 395 -15.96 -7.88 29.53
C GLN A 395 -15.74 -8.38 28.09
N LEU A 396 -15.42 -9.66 27.91
CA LEU A 396 -14.96 -10.26 26.65
C LEU A 396 -15.99 -11.23 26.03
N GLY A 397 -17.07 -11.53 26.75
CA GLY A 397 -18.13 -12.43 26.33
C GLY A 397 -18.13 -13.79 27.05
N GLU A 398 -19.30 -14.42 27.11
CA GLU A 398 -19.53 -15.71 27.80
C GLU A 398 -18.79 -16.90 27.18
N THR A 399 -18.40 -16.80 25.91
CA THR A 399 -17.70 -17.88 25.19
C THR A 399 -16.20 -17.91 25.43
N LEU A 400 -15.65 -17.01 26.24
CA LEU A 400 -14.21 -16.96 26.53
C LEU A 400 -13.75 -18.23 27.29
N ALA A 401 -12.53 -18.67 26.98
CA ALA A 401 -11.84 -19.72 27.71
C ALA A 401 -10.52 -19.18 28.27
N LEU A 402 -10.49 -18.92 29.58
CA LEU A 402 -9.26 -18.50 30.26
C LEU A 402 -8.34 -19.72 30.42
N GLN A 403 -7.16 -19.65 29.82
CA GLN A 403 -6.12 -20.65 30.02
C GLN A 403 -5.17 -20.19 31.12
N VAL A 404 -4.97 -21.01 32.16
CA VAL A 404 -3.98 -20.73 33.20
C VAL A 404 -2.71 -21.49 32.89
N ALA A 405 -1.61 -20.77 32.67
CA ALA A 405 -0.30 -21.36 32.47
C ALA A 405 0.29 -21.87 33.80
N PRO A 406 1.23 -22.85 33.75
CA PRO A 406 1.96 -23.25 34.94
C PRO A 406 2.72 -22.07 35.55
N VAL A 407 2.82 -22.05 36.89
CA VAL A 407 3.54 -21.00 37.63
C VAL A 407 4.99 -20.93 37.17
N ARG A 408 5.47 -19.70 36.97
CA ARG A 408 6.85 -19.40 36.57
C ARG A 408 7.69 -19.09 37.78
N ALA A 409 8.85 -19.74 37.89
CA ALA A 409 9.80 -19.46 38.96
C ALA A 409 10.64 -18.22 38.64
N TYR A 410 11.29 -17.65 39.65
CA TYR A 410 12.29 -16.60 39.44
C TYR A 410 13.37 -17.06 38.44
N GLY A 411 13.70 -16.20 37.48
CA GLY A 411 14.72 -16.49 36.46
C GLY A 411 14.26 -17.45 35.35
N SER A 412 12.96 -17.72 35.21
CA SER A 412 12.44 -18.54 34.11
C SER A 412 12.21 -17.73 32.82
N GLU A 413 13.28 -17.17 32.24
CA GLU A 413 13.23 -16.47 30.94
C GLU A 413 13.39 -17.40 29.73
N ASP A 414 13.25 -18.72 29.91
CA ASP A 414 13.36 -19.70 28.85
C ASP A 414 12.37 -19.40 27.71
N GLU A 415 12.94 -19.06 26.55
CA GLU A 415 12.22 -18.64 25.36
C GLU A 415 11.30 -19.74 24.84
N THR A 416 11.68 -21.02 24.98
CA THR A 416 10.85 -22.14 24.55
C THR A 416 9.58 -22.26 25.40
N ALA A 417 9.72 -22.01 26.69
CA ALA A 417 8.62 -22.08 27.63
C ALA A 417 7.68 -20.88 27.46
N LEU A 418 8.23 -19.69 27.18
CA LEU A 418 7.44 -18.50 26.82
C LEU A 418 6.72 -18.69 25.47
N GLN A 419 7.38 -19.28 24.48
CA GLN A 419 6.76 -19.62 23.18
C GLN A 419 5.59 -20.60 23.35
N ALA A 420 5.71 -21.59 24.24
CA ALA A 420 4.60 -22.50 24.55
C ALA A 420 3.36 -21.76 25.09
N SER A 421 3.57 -20.70 25.88
CA SER A 421 2.49 -19.85 26.40
C SER A 421 1.80 -18.99 25.33
N VAL A 422 2.41 -18.80 24.15
CA VAL A 422 1.83 -18.07 23.01
C VAL A 422 1.50 -18.94 21.79
N ALA A 423 1.83 -20.24 21.82
CA ALA A 423 1.60 -21.17 20.71
C ALA A 423 0.13 -21.25 20.26
N GLY A 424 -0.81 -21.07 21.19
CA GLY A 424 -2.25 -21.06 20.92
C GLY A 424 -2.79 -19.79 20.23
N SER A 425 -1.92 -18.86 19.84
CA SER A 425 -2.28 -17.51 19.36
C SER A 425 -3.28 -16.82 20.30
N PRO A 426 -2.89 -16.60 21.57
CA PRO A 426 -3.78 -15.96 22.54
C PRO A 426 -4.17 -14.57 22.07
N SER A 427 -5.37 -14.12 22.44
CA SER A 427 -5.84 -12.76 22.15
C SER A 427 -5.32 -11.75 23.17
N LEU A 428 -5.04 -12.22 24.39
CA LEU A 428 -4.65 -11.42 25.55
C LEU A 428 -3.71 -12.23 26.44
N LEU A 429 -2.60 -11.63 26.87
CA LEU A 429 -1.72 -12.19 27.88
C LEU A 429 -1.86 -11.41 29.18
N LEU A 430 -2.00 -12.13 30.29
CA LEU A 430 -2.22 -11.59 31.63
C LEU A 430 -1.10 -12.06 32.57
N PRO A 431 0.10 -11.43 32.54
CA PRO A 431 1.11 -11.60 33.58
C PRO A 431 0.55 -11.27 34.96
N LEU A 432 0.62 -12.20 35.90
CA LEU A 432 0.13 -12.03 37.28
C LEU A 432 1.29 -12.03 38.26
N PHE A 433 1.42 -10.92 39.00
CA PHE A 433 2.41 -10.74 40.06
C PHE A 433 1.73 -10.52 41.41
N ASP A 434 2.40 -10.92 42.49
CA ASP A 434 1.96 -10.63 43.86
C ASP A 434 2.61 -9.32 44.34
N LEU A 435 1.82 -8.43 44.93
CA LEU A 435 2.26 -7.11 45.39
C LEU A 435 3.35 -7.18 46.46
N SER A 436 3.47 -8.29 47.20
CA SER A 436 4.52 -8.48 48.20
C SER A 436 5.93 -8.55 47.59
N ALA A 437 6.04 -8.86 46.30
CA ALA A 437 7.31 -8.80 45.60
C ALA A 437 7.73 -7.34 45.32
N THR A 438 9.03 -7.08 45.41
CA THR A 438 9.59 -5.80 44.98
C THR A 438 9.77 -5.84 43.46
N PRO A 439 9.17 -4.91 42.69
CA PRO A 439 9.37 -4.87 41.24
C PRO A 439 10.82 -4.50 40.94
N GLU A 440 11.43 -5.26 40.03
CA GLU A 440 12.85 -5.13 39.68
C GLU A 440 13.00 -5.21 38.16
N ALA A 441 13.72 -4.24 37.58
CA ALA A 441 13.91 -4.18 36.12
C ALA A 441 14.72 -5.37 35.57
N GLU A 442 15.61 -5.92 36.40
CA GLU A 442 16.52 -7.02 36.06
C GLU A 442 15.84 -8.39 36.12
N ILE A 443 14.77 -8.52 36.90
CA ILE A 443 14.00 -9.75 37.08
C ILE A 443 12.66 -9.64 36.35
N HIS A 444 11.72 -8.88 36.92
CA HIS A 444 10.37 -8.73 36.40
C HIS A 444 10.37 -8.03 35.03
N GLY A 445 11.14 -6.95 34.90
CA GLY A 445 11.25 -6.21 33.65
C GLY A 445 11.94 -7.02 32.54
N ARG A 446 12.90 -7.89 32.88
CA ARG A 446 13.57 -8.79 31.92
C ARG A 446 12.62 -9.88 31.42
N TRP A 447 11.87 -10.50 32.34
CA TRP A 447 10.90 -11.53 31.99
C TRP A 447 9.75 -10.98 31.13
N LEU A 448 9.22 -9.78 31.44
CA LEU A 448 8.20 -9.12 30.61
C LEU A 448 8.72 -8.81 29.20
N ARG A 449 9.96 -8.32 29.06
CA ARG A 449 10.59 -8.11 27.74
C ARG A 449 10.76 -9.41 26.97
N ALA A 450 11.18 -10.49 27.64
CA ALA A 450 11.29 -11.81 27.02
C ALA A 450 9.91 -12.31 26.53
N LEU A 451 8.86 -12.13 27.34
CA LEU A 451 7.48 -12.45 26.95
C LEU A 451 7.03 -11.62 25.75
N MET A 452 7.28 -10.31 25.73
CA MET A 452 6.95 -9.42 24.61
C MET A 452 7.63 -9.88 23.31
N ASN A 453 8.91 -10.25 23.38
CA ASN A 453 9.66 -10.74 22.24
C ASN A 453 9.15 -12.09 21.74
N ALA A 454 8.91 -13.04 22.64
CA ALA A 454 8.36 -14.36 22.31
C ALA A 454 6.95 -14.27 21.71
N SER A 455 6.19 -13.25 22.11
CA SER A 455 4.84 -12.97 21.61
C SER A 455 4.81 -12.35 20.21
N ALA A 456 5.94 -11.82 19.74
CA ALA A 456 6.07 -11.04 18.52
C ALA A 456 7.25 -11.49 17.61
N PRO A 457 7.42 -12.79 17.31
CA PRO A 457 8.59 -13.27 16.58
C PRO A 457 8.60 -12.70 15.15
N GLY A 458 9.74 -12.12 14.76
CA GLY A 458 9.96 -11.58 13.41
C GLY A 458 9.27 -10.23 13.13
N GLY A 459 8.98 -9.43 14.17
CA GLY A 459 8.35 -8.11 14.01
C GLY A 459 6.85 -8.16 13.70
N ARG A 460 6.22 -9.33 13.86
CA ARG A 460 4.76 -9.47 13.85
C ARG A 460 4.21 -8.87 15.14
N PRO A 461 3.10 -8.12 15.10
CA PRO A 461 2.50 -7.63 16.32
C PRO A 461 1.92 -8.79 17.14
N GLY A 462 2.35 -8.87 18.39
CA GLY A 462 1.92 -9.88 19.35
C GLY A 462 0.54 -9.59 19.96
N PRO A 463 0.00 -10.53 20.76
CA PRO A 463 -1.16 -10.31 21.63
C PRO A 463 -1.00 -9.05 22.49
N ARG A 464 -2.14 -8.48 22.89
CA ARG A 464 -2.14 -7.44 23.92
C ARG A 464 -1.67 -8.04 25.23
N ILE A 465 -0.83 -7.31 25.97
CA ILE A 465 -0.31 -7.71 27.27
C ILE A 465 -0.82 -6.70 28.31
N VAL A 466 -1.45 -7.20 29.37
CA VAL A 466 -1.90 -6.39 30.51
C VAL A 466 -1.38 -7.02 31.79
N MET A 467 -0.61 -6.23 32.55
CA MET A 467 -0.04 -6.68 33.81
C MET A 467 -1.11 -6.65 34.91
N LEU A 468 -1.21 -7.74 35.66
CA LEU A 468 -2.08 -7.88 36.82
C LEU A 468 -1.23 -7.93 38.09
N VAL A 469 -1.58 -7.14 39.09
CA VAL A 469 -0.88 -7.11 40.39
C VAL A 469 -1.89 -7.41 41.49
N GLU A 470 -1.74 -8.55 42.16
CA GLU A 470 -2.62 -9.00 43.24
C GLU A 470 -2.14 -8.48 44.59
N ASP A 471 -3.01 -7.78 45.32
CA ASP A 471 -2.65 -7.09 46.55
C ASP A 471 -3.17 -7.76 47.83
N SER A 472 -4.06 -8.76 47.76
CA SER A 472 -4.74 -9.31 48.95
C SER A 472 -3.79 -9.71 50.08
N SER A 473 -2.69 -10.40 49.74
CA SER A 473 -1.70 -10.89 50.69
C SER A 473 -0.97 -9.74 51.41
N PHE A 474 -0.68 -8.66 50.68
CA PHE A 474 0.02 -7.49 51.18
C PHE A 474 -0.94 -6.57 51.95
N ALA A 475 -2.14 -6.36 51.44
CA ALA A 475 -3.20 -5.58 52.07
C ALA A 475 -3.59 -6.17 53.44
N ALA A 476 -3.77 -7.49 53.54
CA ALA A 476 -4.08 -8.16 54.81
C ALA A 476 -3.02 -7.90 55.91
N ARG A 477 -1.76 -7.67 55.53
CA ARG A 477 -0.65 -7.44 56.47
C ARG A 477 -0.45 -5.96 56.82
N PHE A 478 -0.63 -5.06 55.86
CA PHE A 478 -0.20 -3.66 55.99
C PHE A 478 -1.30 -2.62 55.86
N ALA A 479 -2.51 -2.98 55.39
CA ALA A 479 -3.56 -1.99 55.15
C ALA A 479 -3.99 -1.25 56.43
N ALA A 480 -4.05 -1.95 57.57
CA ALA A 480 -4.45 -1.35 58.85
C ALA A 480 -3.32 -0.59 59.56
N SER A 481 -2.05 -0.95 59.30
CA SER A 481 -0.90 -0.48 60.07
C SER A 481 -0.01 0.51 59.33
N ALA A 482 0.01 0.48 57.99
CA ALA A 482 0.87 1.31 57.15
C ALA A 482 0.30 1.45 55.72
N PRO A 483 -0.81 2.18 55.52
CA PRO A 483 -1.46 2.32 54.21
C PRO A 483 -0.53 2.98 53.16
N GLU A 484 0.38 3.85 53.59
CA GLU A 484 1.38 4.49 52.72
C GLU A 484 2.30 3.46 52.04
N ARG A 485 2.60 2.33 52.69
CA ARG A 485 3.44 1.27 52.11
C ARG A 485 2.73 0.54 50.96
N LEU A 486 1.41 0.39 51.04
CA LEU A 486 0.61 -0.19 49.96
C LEU A 486 0.66 0.73 48.72
N ALA A 487 0.42 2.03 48.93
CA ALA A 487 0.45 3.02 47.85
C ALA A 487 1.84 3.10 47.19
N GLN A 488 2.92 3.15 47.98
CA GLN A 488 4.29 3.16 47.45
C GLN A 488 4.61 1.91 46.63
N ARG A 489 4.15 0.74 47.10
CA ARG A 489 4.40 -0.53 46.39
C ARG A 489 3.66 -0.58 45.06
N LEU A 490 2.40 -0.15 45.04
CA LEU A 490 1.61 -0.04 43.81
C LEU A 490 2.24 0.94 42.81
N GLN A 491 2.71 2.10 43.29
CA GLN A 491 3.39 3.09 42.45
C GLN A 491 4.67 2.53 41.82
N ALA A 492 5.42 1.70 42.55
CA ALA A 492 6.62 1.04 42.01
C ALA A 492 6.28 0.04 40.88
N TRP A 493 5.18 -0.71 41.03
CA TRP A 493 4.68 -1.61 39.98
C TRP A 493 4.14 -0.84 38.76
N GLN A 494 3.41 0.26 38.98
CA GLN A 494 2.95 1.13 37.91
C GLN A 494 4.13 1.73 37.12
N ALA A 495 5.16 2.22 37.82
CA ALA A 495 6.36 2.76 37.19
C ALA A 495 7.09 1.71 36.32
N LEU A 496 7.14 0.45 36.76
CA LEU A 496 7.68 -0.64 35.94
C LEU A 496 6.83 -0.87 34.68
N ALA A 497 5.50 -0.89 34.80
CA ALA A 497 4.59 -1.05 33.68
C ALA A 497 4.73 0.08 32.65
N ASP A 498 4.76 1.33 33.13
CA ASP A 498 4.91 2.53 32.31
C ASP A 498 6.25 2.52 31.56
N SER A 499 7.33 2.09 32.21
CA SER A 499 8.66 1.94 31.58
C SER A 499 8.68 0.96 30.41
N LEU A 500 7.72 0.02 30.38
CA LEU A 500 7.55 -0.99 29.33
C LEU A 500 6.39 -0.66 28.38
N GLY A 501 5.67 0.44 28.60
CA GLY A 501 4.47 0.81 27.85
C GLY A 501 3.29 -0.16 28.03
N LEU A 502 3.22 -0.84 29.18
CA LEU A 502 2.18 -1.81 29.50
C LEU A 502 1.11 -1.19 30.42
N GLY A 503 -0.14 -1.63 30.25
CA GLY A 503 -1.19 -1.32 31.23
C GLY A 503 -1.03 -2.19 32.48
N CYS A 504 -1.22 -1.60 33.67
CA CYS A 504 -1.23 -2.29 34.95
C CYS A 504 -2.63 -2.24 35.57
N VAL A 505 -3.09 -3.35 36.13
CA VAL A 505 -4.39 -3.51 36.80
C VAL A 505 -4.16 -4.07 38.18
N ARG A 506 -4.59 -3.32 39.21
CA ARG A 506 -4.63 -3.80 40.59
C ARG A 506 -5.78 -4.79 40.77
N LEU A 507 -5.48 -5.94 41.36
CA LEU A 507 -6.46 -6.92 41.81
C LEU A 507 -6.44 -7.00 43.34
N HIS A 508 -7.63 -7.11 43.91
CA HIS A 508 -7.91 -7.47 45.30
C HIS A 508 -8.87 -8.67 45.28
N GLU A 509 -8.40 -9.81 45.78
CA GLU A 509 -9.12 -11.09 45.81
C GLU A 509 -9.57 -11.54 44.40
N GLY A 510 -8.70 -11.36 43.41
CA GLY A 510 -9.02 -11.67 42.01
C GLY A 510 -10.02 -10.74 41.35
N ARG A 511 -10.40 -9.62 41.99
CA ARG A 511 -11.28 -8.58 41.44
C ARG A 511 -10.54 -7.25 41.32
N PRO A 512 -10.86 -6.38 40.35
CA PRO A 512 -10.24 -5.06 40.29
C PRO A 512 -10.67 -4.25 41.50
N ALA A 513 -9.73 -3.53 42.09
CA ALA A 513 -10.02 -2.64 43.20
C ALA A 513 -11.01 -1.54 42.72
N ALA A 514 -12.09 -1.30 43.46
CA ALA A 514 -13.18 -0.42 43.03
C ALA A 514 -12.75 1.05 42.87
N ASP A 515 -11.68 1.43 43.56
CA ASP A 515 -11.01 2.73 43.62
C ASP A 515 -9.97 2.94 42.51
N ASP A 516 -9.65 1.91 41.70
CA ASP A 516 -8.65 1.99 40.64
C ASP A 516 -9.27 2.37 39.29
N THR A 517 -9.41 3.68 39.04
CA THR A 517 -9.92 4.23 37.78
C THR A 517 -9.01 3.91 36.59
N ALA A 518 -7.71 3.72 36.80
CA ALA A 518 -6.78 3.31 35.76
C ALA A 518 -6.99 1.85 35.36
N ALA A 519 -7.21 0.97 36.34
CA ALA A 519 -7.62 -0.41 36.07
C ALA A 519 -8.94 -0.48 35.29
N GLN A 520 -9.93 0.35 35.64
CA GLN A 520 -11.19 0.43 34.90
C GLN A 520 -10.98 0.90 33.46
N ALA A 521 -10.10 1.88 33.21
CA ALA A 521 -9.78 2.33 31.85
C ALA A 521 -9.06 1.23 31.04
N VAL A 522 -8.13 0.50 31.66
CA VAL A 522 -7.42 -0.62 31.02
C VAL A 522 -8.38 -1.76 30.70
N LEU A 523 -9.26 -2.13 31.64
CA LEU A 523 -10.27 -3.18 31.49
C LEU A 523 -11.40 -2.79 30.53
N ALA A 524 -11.85 -1.53 30.53
CA ALA A 524 -12.80 -1.01 29.54
C ALA A 524 -12.18 -1.04 28.14
N GLY A 525 -10.87 -0.76 28.04
CA GLY A 525 -10.13 -0.94 26.81
C GLY A 525 -10.02 -2.40 26.36
N LEU A 526 -10.26 -3.40 27.21
CA LEU A 526 -10.26 -4.82 26.83
C LEU A 526 -11.58 -5.26 26.21
N GLN A 527 -12.70 -4.57 26.45
CA GLN A 527 -13.98 -4.95 25.85
C GLN A 527 -13.85 -4.98 24.32
N PRO A 528 -14.27 -6.06 23.63
CA PRO A 528 -14.53 -5.96 22.21
C PRO A 528 -15.61 -4.89 22.03
N ALA A 529 -15.51 -4.11 20.96
CA ALA A 529 -16.29 -2.89 20.75
C ALA A 529 -17.82 -3.09 20.57
N GLY A 530 -18.42 -4.14 21.11
CA GLY A 530 -19.84 -4.47 21.02
C GLY A 530 -20.42 -5.32 22.16
N ALA A 531 -19.74 -5.47 23.31
CA ALA A 531 -20.23 -6.28 24.45
C ALA A 531 -20.84 -5.43 25.61
N GLY A 532 -21.49 -4.32 25.29
CA GLY A 532 -22.32 -3.58 26.24
C GLY A 532 -23.76 -3.56 25.73
N ALA A 533 -24.67 -4.06 26.56
CA ALA A 533 -26.12 -4.17 26.32
C ALA A 533 -26.76 -2.87 25.80
#